data_AF-A0AA42U539-F1
#
_entry.id   AF-A0AA42U539-F1
#
_cell.length_a   1.000
_cell.length_b   1.000
_cell.length_c   1.000
_cell.angle_alpha   90.00
_cell.angle_beta   90.00
_cell.angle_gamma   90.00
#
_symmetry.space_group_name_H-M   'P 1'
#
loop_
_entity.id
_entity.type
_entity.pdbx_description
1 polymer ?
#
loop_
_entity_poly.entity_id
_entity_poly.type
_entity_poly.pdbx_seq_one_letter_code
_entity_poly.pdbx_strand_id
1 'polypeptide(L)'
;MFKESDHVEFVSAFLYQNLGLNVPADDITVQLSDTSFDKVTFDYDVDIDNLNCMLDLYISELIKHNASYSDSILLKQKIIYFLGVFKNFGFFTFDIRGYSNTLSPVKVIDIVSMIINDCEELSKANSSTDAIRNLYLDKMKVDGKVLVAKFALKQFFHSDFGDFISFVEKRITDCLNETLRIIKAVEHGFVRVGQHKINRRINDDL
;
A
#
# COMPACT_ATOMS: atom_id res chain seq x y z
N MET A 1 10.16 -27.69 13.01
CA MET A 1 8.87 -27.33 12.40
C MET A 1 8.62 -25.91 12.83
N PHE A 2 8.40 -24.99 11.89
CA PHE A 2 8.04 -23.62 12.22
C PHE A 2 6.68 -23.62 12.92
N LYS A 3 6.51 -22.75 13.90
CA LYS A 3 5.19 -22.47 14.47
C LYS A 3 4.47 -21.53 13.51
N GLU A 4 3.15 -21.58 13.52
CA GLU A 4 2.31 -20.66 12.75
C GLU A 4 2.65 -19.18 13.04
N SER A 5 3.04 -18.87 14.28
CA SER A 5 3.57 -17.56 14.70
C SER A 5 4.78 -17.11 13.87
N ASP A 6 5.67 -18.03 13.51
CA ASP A 6 6.91 -17.70 12.81
C ASP A 6 6.66 -17.29 11.36
N HIS A 7 5.61 -17.85 10.72
CA HIS A 7 5.20 -17.45 9.38
C HIS A 7 4.61 -16.04 9.38
N VAL A 8 3.75 -15.76 10.36
CA VAL A 8 3.11 -14.47 10.51
C VAL A 8 4.13 -13.36 10.81
N GLU A 9 5.07 -13.61 11.72
CA GLU A 9 6.19 -12.69 12.01
C GLU A 9 7.07 -12.46 10.79
N PHE A 10 7.36 -13.51 10.01
CA PHE A 10 8.09 -13.38 8.75
C PHE A 10 7.35 -12.49 7.76
N VAL A 11 6.04 -12.68 7.57
CA VAL A 11 5.23 -11.86 6.65
C VAL A 11 5.25 -10.40 7.08
N SER A 12 5.03 -10.11 8.37
CA SER A 12 5.06 -8.75 8.92
C SER A 12 6.41 -8.07 8.66
N ALA A 13 7.52 -8.77 8.98
CA ALA A 13 8.87 -8.26 8.74
C ALA A 13 9.15 -8.04 7.24
N PHE A 14 8.69 -8.94 6.38
CA PHE A 14 8.91 -8.87 4.94
C PHE A 14 8.14 -7.70 4.31
N LEU A 15 6.89 -7.45 4.76
CA LEU A 15 6.10 -6.28 4.37
C LEU A 15 6.79 -4.98 4.78
N TYR A 16 7.28 -4.90 6.02
CA TYR A 16 8.00 -3.71 6.49
C TYR A 16 9.29 -3.47 5.71
N GLN A 17 10.10 -4.51 5.51
CA GLN A 17 11.39 -4.37 4.83
C GLN A 17 11.26 -3.98 3.35
N ASN A 18 10.26 -4.52 2.65
CA ASN A 18 10.14 -4.32 1.20
C ASN A 18 9.23 -3.16 0.83
N LEU A 19 8.25 -2.83 1.66
CA LEU A 19 7.20 -1.86 1.35
C LEU A 19 7.08 -0.74 2.39
N GLY A 20 7.76 -0.84 3.54
CA GLY A 20 7.60 0.08 4.66
C GLY A 20 6.27 -0.08 5.43
N LEU A 21 5.51 -1.16 5.16
CA LEU A 21 4.21 -1.39 5.78
C LEU A 21 4.38 -2.10 7.13
N ASN A 22 4.03 -1.41 8.21
CA ASN A 22 4.05 -1.95 9.56
C ASN A 22 2.70 -2.61 9.90
N VAL A 23 2.46 -3.80 9.36
CA VAL A 23 1.23 -4.58 9.62
C VAL A 23 1.44 -5.49 10.83
N PRO A 24 0.62 -5.39 11.89
CA PRO A 24 0.71 -6.26 13.05
C PRO A 24 0.53 -7.73 12.68
N ALA A 25 1.20 -8.61 13.44
CA ALA A 25 1.07 -10.06 13.30
C ALA A 25 -0.40 -10.53 13.44
N ASP A 26 -1.15 -9.93 14.37
CA ASP A 26 -2.53 -10.32 14.66
C ASP A 26 -3.50 -10.08 13.49
N ASP A 27 -3.14 -9.17 12.56
CA ASP A 27 -3.93 -8.84 11.37
C ASP A 27 -3.54 -9.67 10.14
N ILE A 28 -2.57 -10.57 10.27
CA ILE A 28 -2.06 -11.41 9.18
C ILE A 28 -2.56 -12.84 9.35
N THR A 29 -3.02 -13.43 8.25
CA THR A 29 -3.40 -14.84 8.19
C THR A 29 -2.54 -15.55 7.16
N VAL A 30 -1.91 -16.66 7.58
CA VAL A 30 -1.17 -17.57 6.69
C VAL A 30 -1.90 -18.91 6.69
N GLN A 31 -2.45 -19.29 5.54
CA GLN A 31 -3.09 -20.59 5.36
C GLN A 31 -2.24 -21.44 4.42
N LEU A 32 -1.65 -22.49 4.97
CA LEU A 32 -0.94 -23.53 4.23
C LEU A 32 -1.77 -24.81 4.33
N SER A 33 -2.12 -25.45 3.21
CA SER A 33 -2.82 -26.73 3.28
C SER A 33 -2.53 -27.65 2.10
N ASP A 34 -2.77 -28.94 2.33
CA ASP A 34 -2.65 -29.98 1.30
C ASP A 34 -3.89 -30.05 0.38
N THR A 35 -5.01 -29.39 0.73
CA THR A 35 -6.33 -29.58 0.09
C THR A 35 -7.06 -28.30 -0.34
N SER A 36 -6.58 -27.13 0.08
CA SER A 36 -7.07 -25.80 -0.29
C SER A 36 -5.96 -24.98 -0.95
N PHE A 37 -6.32 -23.85 -1.56
CA PHE A 37 -5.32 -22.93 -2.07
C PHE A 37 -4.59 -22.23 -0.92
N ASP A 38 -3.27 -22.34 -0.92
CA ASP A 38 -2.42 -21.61 0.03
C ASP A 38 -2.57 -20.11 -0.19
N LYS A 39 -2.62 -19.35 0.89
CA LYS A 39 -2.70 -17.89 0.83
C LYS A 39 -2.11 -17.20 2.04
N VAL A 40 -1.65 -15.98 1.81
CA VAL A 40 -1.30 -15.00 2.83
C VAL A 40 -2.21 -13.79 2.64
N THR A 41 -2.85 -13.35 3.72
CA THR A 41 -3.75 -12.19 3.68
C THR A 41 -3.55 -11.30 4.89
N PHE A 42 -3.90 -10.02 4.76
CA PHE A 42 -4.07 -9.12 5.91
C PHE A 42 -5.21 -8.12 5.66
N ASP A 43 -5.78 -7.57 6.72
CA ASP A 43 -6.78 -6.49 6.68
C ASP A 43 -6.39 -5.48 7.75
N TYR A 44 -5.89 -4.30 7.35
CA TYR A 44 -5.29 -3.35 8.29
C TYR A 44 -5.41 -1.89 7.84
N ASP A 45 -5.66 -1.02 8.81
CA ASP A 45 -5.66 0.43 8.64
C ASP A 45 -4.22 0.98 8.67
N VAL A 46 -3.66 1.22 7.49
CA VAL A 46 -2.28 1.68 7.31
C VAL A 46 -2.21 3.19 7.46
N ASP A 47 -1.33 3.69 8.34
CA ASP A 47 -1.04 5.12 8.44
C ASP A 47 -0.55 5.66 7.09
N ILE A 48 -1.10 6.80 6.68
CA ILE A 48 -0.71 7.52 5.47
C ILE A 48 0.80 7.71 5.37
N ASP A 49 1.50 7.95 6.49
CA ASP A 49 2.96 8.15 6.48
C ASP A 49 3.73 6.90 6.07
N ASN A 50 3.17 5.70 6.29
CA ASN A 50 3.79 4.44 5.86
C ASN A 50 3.80 4.31 4.33
N LEU A 51 2.93 5.04 3.62
CA LEU A 51 2.91 5.05 2.15
C LEU A 51 4.07 5.85 1.54
N ASN A 52 4.82 6.62 2.32
CA ASN A 52 5.98 7.37 1.81
C ASN A 52 7.07 6.44 1.25
N CYS A 53 7.29 5.28 1.88
CA CYS A 53 8.24 4.29 1.36
C CYS A 53 7.77 3.75 0.00
N MET A 54 6.48 3.45 -0.11
CA MET A 54 5.88 3.00 -1.38
C MET A 54 5.95 4.07 -2.47
N LEU A 55 5.79 5.34 -2.10
CA LEU A 55 5.95 6.45 -3.01
C LEU A 55 7.40 6.55 -3.51
N ASP A 56 8.39 6.37 -2.65
CA ASP A 56 9.80 6.34 -3.06
C ASP A 56 10.10 5.21 -4.05
N LEU A 57 9.51 4.03 -3.82
CA LEU A 57 9.59 2.91 -4.75
C LEU A 57 8.91 3.21 -6.09
N TYR A 58 7.72 3.81 -6.05
CA TYR A 58 6.98 4.22 -7.25
C TYR A 58 7.79 5.18 -8.11
N ILE A 59 8.33 6.24 -7.51
CA ILE A 59 9.16 7.24 -8.20
C ILE A 59 10.44 6.61 -8.76
N SER A 60 11.06 5.71 -8.00
CA SER A 60 12.27 5.00 -8.45
C SER A 60 12.00 4.11 -9.66
N GLU A 61 10.86 3.41 -9.70
CA GLU A 61 10.46 2.61 -10.86
C GLU A 61 10.12 3.49 -12.08
N LEU A 62 9.44 4.63 -11.89
CA LEU A 62 9.20 5.58 -12.98
C LEU A 62 10.52 6.05 -13.63
N ILE A 63 11.49 6.47 -12.80
CA ILE A 63 12.80 6.93 -13.26
C ILE A 63 13.54 5.80 -13.99
N LYS A 64 13.51 4.58 -13.44
CA LYS A 64 14.11 3.38 -14.06
C LYS A 64 13.48 3.05 -15.42
N HIS A 65 12.21 3.39 -15.61
CA HIS A 65 11.49 3.23 -16.87
C HIS A 65 11.53 4.48 -17.77
N ASN A 66 12.57 5.31 -17.63
CA ASN A 66 12.86 6.50 -18.45
C ASN A 66 11.89 7.68 -18.29
N ALA A 67 11.17 7.76 -17.17
CA ALA A 67 10.47 9.00 -16.83
C ALA A 67 11.49 10.12 -16.51
N SER A 68 11.12 11.36 -16.84
CA SER A 68 11.92 12.54 -16.50
C SER A 68 12.12 12.65 -14.99
N TYR A 69 13.37 12.83 -14.54
CA TYR A 69 13.68 12.97 -13.13
C TYR A 69 12.97 14.17 -12.50
N SER A 70 12.98 15.34 -13.15
CA SER A 70 12.33 16.54 -12.63
C SER A 70 10.83 16.35 -12.45
N ASP A 71 10.19 15.69 -13.42
CA ASP A 71 8.75 15.50 -13.42
C ASP A 71 8.35 14.46 -12.37
N SER A 72 9.17 13.43 -12.19
CA SER A 72 8.98 12.41 -11.16
C SER A 72 9.11 13.01 -9.75
N ILE A 73 10.08 13.90 -9.52
CA ILE A 73 10.21 14.60 -8.22
C ILE A 73 9.04 15.56 -7.98
N LEU A 74 8.57 16.27 -9.01
CA LEU A 74 7.38 17.12 -8.88
C LEU A 74 6.12 16.29 -8.57
N LEU A 75 5.95 15.14 -9.23
CA LEU A 75 4.88 14.19 -8.95
C LEU A 75 4.94 13.71 -7.50
N LYS A 76 6.12 13.32 -7.02
CA LYS A 76 6.35 12.95 -5.61
C LYS A 76 5.83 14.03 -4.66
N GLN A 77 6.20 15.28 -4.89
CA GLN A 77 5.78 16.41 -4.05
C GLN A 77 4.27 16.60 -4.07
N LYS A 78 3.62 16.47 -5.24
CA LYS A 78 2.17 16.56 -5.36
C LYS A 78 1.46 15.44 -4.61
N ILE A 79 1.95 14.20 -4.70
CA ILE A 79 1.37 13.06 -3.97
C ILE A 79 1.54 13.25 -2.46
N ILE A 80 2.74 13.59 -1.96
CA ILE A 80 2.95 13.87 -0.53
C ILE A 80 2.02 14.97 -0.03
N TYR A 81 1.93 16.07 -0.79
CA TYR A 81 1.00 17.15 -0.47
C TYR A 81 -0.44 16.66 -0.41
N PHE A 82 -0.87 15.82 -1.36
CA PHE A 82 -2.23 15.32 -1.41
C PHE A 82 -2.54 14.35 -0.27
N LEU A 83 -1.57 13.52 0.15
CA LEU A 83 -1.65 12.74 1.38
C LEU A 83 -1.81 13.64 2.62
N GLY A 84 -1.15 14.80 2.64
CA GLY A 84 -1.36 15.84 3.66
C GLY A 84 -2.78 16.44 3.63
N VAL A 85 -3.40 16.57 2.45
CA VAL A 85 -4.81 17.00 2.35
C VAL A 85 -5.74 15.99 3.01
N PHE A 86 -5.53 14.68 2.81
CA PHE A 86 -6.31 13.65 3.52
C PHE A 86 -6.25 13.83 5.05
N LYS A 87 -5.05 14.06 5.59
CA LYS A 87 -4.86 14.31 7.03
C LYS A 87 -5.60 15.55 7.51
N ASN A 88 -5.59 16.63 6.75
CA ASN A 88 -6.34 17.85 7.09
C ASN A 88 -7.86 17.65 7.07
N PHE A 89 -8.35 16.68 6.29
CA PHE A 89 -9.74 16.24 6.30
C PHE A 89 -10.08 15.26 7.44
N GLY A 90 -9.10 14.88 8.27
CA GLY A 90 -9.28 13.96 9.38
C GLY A 90 -9.13 12.47 9.01
N PHE A 91 -8.65 12.17 7.80
CA PHE A 91 -8.33 10.81 7.38
C PHE A 91 -6.84 10.56 7.60
N PHE A 92 -6.50 9.73 8.59
CA PHE A 92 -5.11 9.44 8.97
C PHE A 92 -4.61 8.09 8.46
N THR A 93 -5.52 7.20 8.09
CA THR A 93 -5.23 5.84 7.64
C THR A 93 -5.95 5.52 6.33
N PHE A 94 -5.43 4.54 5.60
CA PHE A 94 -6.11 3.85 4.52
C PHE A 94 -6.44 2.42 4.93
N ASP A 95 -7.67 2.00 4.68
CA ASP A 95 -8.10 0.59 4.78
C ASP A 95 -7.47 -0.18 3.61
N ILE A 96 -6.49 -1.02 3.93
CA ILE A 96 -5.72 -1.80 2.95
C ILE A 96 -5.88 -3.27 3.26
N ARG A 97 -6.27 -4.03 2.23
CA ARG A 97 -6.35 -5.49 2.31
C ARG A 97 -5.29 -6.14 1.45
N GLY A 98 -4.45 -6.94 2.07
CA GLY A 98 -3.44 -7.74 1.40
C GLY A 98 -3.99 -9.10 0.98
N TYR A 99 -3.75 -9.48 -0.26
CA TYR A 99 -4.02 -10.82 -0.77
C TYR A 99 -2.82 -11.34 -1.59
N SER A 100 -2.38 -12.56 -1.29
CA SER A 100 -1.64 -13.36 -2.27
C SER A 100 -2.61 -13.92 -3.32
N ASN A 101 -2.15 -14.11 -4.56
CA ASN A 101 -2.88 -14.69 -5.69
C ASN A 101 -4.07 -13.85 -6.21
N THR A 102 -4.34 -12.68 -5.65
CA THR A 102 -5.38 -11.75 -6.11
C THR A 102 -4.94 -10.33 -5.80
N LEU A 103 -5.40 -9.34 -6.58
CA LEU A 103 -5.04 -7.95 -6.36
C LEU A 103 -5.46 -7.49 -4.96
N SER A 104 -4.53 -6.87 -4.24
CA SER A 104 -4.70 -6.32 -2.90
C SER A 104 -5.34 -4.93 -2.99
N PRO A 105 -6.63 -4.73 -2.63
CA PRO A 105 -7.30 -3.45 -2.81
C PRO A 105 -6.89 -2.42 -1.75
N VAL A 106 -6.88 -1.15 -2.14
CA VAL A 106 -6.72 0.00 -1.25
C VAL A 106 -7.99 0.86 -1.33
N LYS A 107 -8.67 1.04 -0.19
CA LYS A 107 -9.90 1.83 -0.15
C LYS A 107 -9.58 3.32 0.00
N VAL A 108 -9.81 4.07 -1.07
CA VAL A 108 -9.58 5.53 -1.12
C VAL A 108 -10.89 6.29 -1.00
N ILE A 109 -10.95 7.24 -0.07
CA ILE A 109 -12.08 8.17 0.06
C ILE A 109 -11.94 9.28 -0.98
N ASP A 110 -13.01 9.53 -1.74
CA ASP A 110 -13.05 10.58 -2.78
C ASP A 110 -13.24 11.98 -2.16
N ILE A 111 -12.19 12.47 -1.51
CA ILE A 111 -12.13 13.83 -0.95
C ILE A 111 -12.22 14.90 -2.04
N VAL A 112 -11.88 14.58 -3.29
CA VAL A 112 -11.93 15.51 -4.41
C VAL A 112 -13.35 15.87 -4.78
N SER A 113 -14.22 14.88 -4.89
CA SER A 113 -15.64 15.12 -5.12
C SER A 113 -16.25 15.93 -3.98
N MET A 114 -15.88 15.65 -2.72
CA MET A 114 -16.33 16.45 -1.57
C MET A 114 -15.92 17.93 -1.70
N ILE A 115 -14.64 18.20 -1.97
CA ILE A 115 -14.13 19.58 -2.13
C ILE A 115 -14.83 20.32 -3.26
N ILE A 116 -15.03 19.64 -4.40
CA ILE A 116 -15.63 20.26 -5.59
C ILE A 116 -17.11 20.54 -5.35
N ASN A 117 -17.84 19.59 -4.74
CA ASN A 117 -19.25 19.76 -4.40
C ASN A 117 -19.46 20.93 -3.44
N ASP A 118 -18.65 21.04 -2.39
CA ASP A 118 -18.74 22.17 -1.44
C ASP A 118 -18.55 23.52 -2.15
N CYS A 119 -17.61 23.58 -3.10
CA CYS A 119 -17.40 24.79 -3.90
C CYS A 119 -18.58 25.09 -4.86
N GLU A 120 -19.19 24.05 -5.43
CA GLU A 120 -20.35 24.18 -6.32
C GLU A 120 -21.62 24.59 -5.57
N GLU A 121 -21.84 24.05 -4.38
CA GLU A 121 -22.93 24.46 -3.50
C GLU A 121 -22.82 25.94 -3.12
N LEU A 122 -21.61 26.38 -2.77
CA LEU A 122 -21.36 27.79 -2.45
C LEU A 122 -21.62 28.69 -3.67
N SER A 123 -21.30 28.22 -4.88
CA SER A 123 -21.61 28.91 -6.14
C SER A 123 -23.11 29.01 -6.40
N LYS A 124 -23.88 27.95 -6.14
CA LYS A 124 -25.35 27.94 -6.30
C LYS A 124 -26.04 28.89 -5.31
N ALA A 125 -25.43 29.16 -4.17
CA ALA A 125 -25.89 30.14 -3.20
C ALA A 125 -25.61 31.60 -3.58
N ASN A 126 -25.18 31.89 -4.82
CA ASN A 126 -24.79 33.22 -5.31
C ASN A 126 -23.66 33.87 -4.47
N SER A 127 -22.79 33.06 -3.87
CA SER A 127 -21.62 33.56 -3.13
C SER A 127 -20.61 34.21 -4.05
N SER A 128 -19.80 35.12 -3.51
CA SER A 128 -18.75 35.78 -4.29
C SER A 128 -17.68 34.80 -4.77
N THR A 129 -17.04 35.11 -5.89
CA THR A 129 -15.89 34.34 -6.42
C THR A 129 -14.78 34.20 -5.39
N ASP A 130 -14.55 35.25 -4.58
CA ASP A 130 -13.54 35.23 -3.51
C ASP A 130 -13.89 34.24 -2.41
N ALA A 131 -15.18 34.11 -2.04
CA ALA A 131 -15.61 33.14 -1.05
C ALA A 131 -15.39 31.69 -1.52
N ILE A 132 -15.72 31.39 -2.79
CA ILE A 132 -15.48 30.07 -3.40
C ILE A 132 -13.98 29.77 -3.46
N ARG A 133 -13.18 30.76 -3.87
CA ARG A 133 -11.71 30.64 -3.91
C ARG A 133 -11.15 30.37 -2.52
N ASN A 134 -11.58 31.12 -1.51
CA ASN A 134 -11.09 30.98 -0.14
C ASN A 134 -11.46 29.63 0.47
N LEU A 135 -12.67 29.11 0.20
CA LEU A 135 -13.06 27.76 0.62
C LEU A 135 -12.15 26.69 -0.01
N TYR A 136 -11.89 26.80 -1.32
CA TYR A 136 -11.00 25.86 -2.00
C TYR A 136 -9.58 25.92 -1.42
N LEU A 137 -9.05 27.13 -1.24
CA LEU A 137 -7.72 27.33 -0.66
C LEU A 137 -7.66 26.74 0.74
N ASP A 138 -8.67 26.96 1.59
CA ASP A 138 -8.75 26.45 2.95
C ASP A 138 -8.71 24.91 2.98
N LYS A 139 -9.58 24.26 2.20
CA LYS A 139 -9.63 22.79 2.12
C LYS A 139 -8.36 22.15 1.57
N MET A 140 -7.69 22.81 0.64
CA MET A 140 -6.46 22.31 0.04
C MET A 140 -5.20 22.77 0.79
N LYS A 141 -5.29 23.64 1.79
CA LYS A 141 -4.11 24.23 2.42
C LYS A 141 -3.37 23.18 3.25
N VAL A 142 -2.16 22.83 2.84
CA VAL A 142 -1.22 22.01 3.62
C VAL A 142 0.04 22.83 3.79
N ASP A 143 0.48 23.05 5.03
CA ASP A 143 1.66 23.87 5.37
C ASP A 143 1.67 25.26 4.69
N GLY A 144 0.48 25.85 4.54
CA GLY A 144 0.32 27.16 3.90
C GLY A 144 0.42 27.17 2.37
N LYS A 145 0.51 26.00 1.72
CA LYS A 145 0.66 25.87 0.27
C LYS A 145 -0.54 25.18 -0.37
N VAL A 146 -0.74 25.47 -1.66
CA VAL A 146 -1.69 24.77 -2.53
C VAL A 146 -0.96 24.39 -3.82
N LEU A 147 -0.78 23.09 -4.06
CA LEU A 147 0.05 22.58 -5.18
C LEU A 147 -0.76 22.04 -6.36
N VAL A 148 -2.06 21.83 -6.18
CA VAL A 148 -2.98 21.36 -7.23
C VAL A 148 -4.04 22.43 -7.41
N ALA A 149 -4.32 22.82 -8.64
CA ALA A 149 -5.35 23.80 -8.95
C ALA A 149 -6.72 23.11 -9.07
N LYS A 150 -7.81 23.83 -8.75
CA LYS A 150 -9.18 23.28 -8.75
C LYS A 150 -9.55 22.56 -10.06
N PHE A 151 -9.18 23.14 -11.21
CA PHE A 151 -9.49 22.56 -12.52
C PHE A 151 -8.68 21.29 -12.83
N ALA A 152 -7.50 21.13 -12.23
CA ALA A 152 -6.64 19.96 -12.42
C ALA A 152 -6.88 18.87 -11.36
N LEU A 153 -7.65 19.16 -10.31
CA LEU A 153 -7.78 18.29 -9.14
C LEU A 153 -8.40 16.93 -9.48
N LYS A 154 -9.52 16.92 -10.24
CA LYS A 154 -10.15 15.66 -10.68
C LYS A 154 -9.21 14.84 -11.55
N GLN A 155 -8.49 15.49 -12.46
CA GLN A 155 -7.54 14.80 -13.33
C GLN A 155 -6.42 14.17 -12.52
N PHE A 156 -5.77 14.95 -11.64
CA PHE A 156 -4.71 14.44 -10.76
C PHE A 156 -5.17 13.26 -9.90
N PHE A 157 -6.39 13.32 -9.35
CA PHE A 157 -6.92 12.27 -8.50
C PHE A 157 -7.15 10.95 -9.25
N HIS A 158 -7.71 11.01 -10.46
CA HIS A 158 -8.01 9.84 -11.26
C HIS A 158 -6.86 9.36 -12.15
N SER A 159 -5.82 10.18 -12.39
CA SER A 159 -4.59 9.78 -13.07
C SER A 159 -3.47 9.53 -12.06
N ASP A 160 -2.72 10.56 -11.72
CA ASP A 160 -1.42 10.48 -11.06
C ASP A 160 -1.52 9.82 -9.67
N PHE A 161 -2.53 10.21 -8.90
CA PHE A 161 -2.79 9.59 -7.60
C PHE A 161 -3.38 8.18 -7.75
N GLY A 162 -4.28 7.97 -8.71
CA GLY A 162 -4.84 6.65 -9.03
C GLY A 162 -3.77 5.63 -9.47
N ASP A 163 -2.81 6.07 -10.27
CA ASP A 163 -1.67 5.25 -10.72
C ASP A 163 -0.76 4.89 -9.55
N PHE A 164 -0.53 5.83 -8.63
CA PHE A 164 0.19 5.54 -7.39
C PHE A 164 -0.54 4.50 -6.53
N ILE A 165 -1.85 4.64 -6.34
CA ILE A 165 -2.64 3.66 -5.58
C ILE A 165 -2.61 2.29 -6.26
N SER A 166 -2.80 2.23 -7.58
CA SER A 166 -2.70 1.00 -8.36
C SER A 166 -1.31 0.33 -8.25
N PHE A 167 -0.25 1.15 -8.18
CA PHE A 167 1.09 0.66 -7.89
C PHE A 167 1.19 0.06 -6.48
N VAL A 168 0.61 0.69 -5.46
CA VAL A 168 0.56 0.16 -4.09
C VAL A 168 -0.14 -1.20 -4.06
N GLU A 169 -1.33 -1.29 -4.64
CA GLU A 169 -2.13 -2.53 -4.72
C GLU A 169 -1.34 -3.68 -5.34
N LYS A 170 -0.68 -3.40 -6.48
CA LYS A 170 0.14 -4.40 -7.18
C LYS A 170 1.35 -4.81 -6.35
N ARG A 171 2.06 -3.87 -5.73
CA ARG A 171 3.28 -4.16 -4.98
C ARG A 171 3.03 -4.95 -3.70
N ILE A 172 1.92 -4.70 -3.01
CA ILE A 172 1.47 -5.54 -1.89
C ILE A 172 1.23 -6.96 -2.38
N THR A 173 0.48 -7.11 -3.47
CA THR A 173 0.19 -8.42 -4.07
C THR A 173 1.45 -9.19 -4.43
N ASP A 174 2.40 -8.54 -5.12
CA ASP A 174 3.69 -9.13 -5.52
C ASP A 174 4.51 -9.54 -4.29
N CYS A 175 4.53 -8.71 -3.25
CA CYS A 175 5.23 -8.99 -1.99
C CYS A 175 4.65 -10.20 -1.26
N LEU A 176 3.32 -10.30 -1.17
CA LEU A 176 2.64 -11.44 -0.52
C LEU A 176 2.81 -12.74 -1.32
N ASN A 177 2.80 -12.67 -2.65
CA ASN A 177 3.11 -13.82 -3.50
C ASN A 177 4.54 -14.33 -3.27
N GLU A 178 5.51 -13.43 -3.17
CA GLU A 178 6.91 -13.78 -2.91
C GLU A 178 7.07 -14.38 -1.50
N THR A 179 6.41 -13.78 -0.51
CA THR A 179 6.40 -14.27 0.87
C THR A 179 5.85 -15.70 0.94
N LEU A 180 4.71 -15.95 0.28
CA LEU A 180 4.12 -17.28 0.19
C LEU A 180 5.05 -18.28 -0.49
N ARG A 181 5.71 -17.88 -1.57
CA ARG A 181 6.69 -18.73 -2.28
C ARG A 181 7.85 -19.14 -1.36
N ILE A 182 8.38 -18.19 -0.58
CA ILE A 182 9.49 -18.44 0.35
C ILE A 182 9.04 -19.40 1.45
N ILE A 183 7.90 -19.14 2.10
CA ILE A 183 7.35 -20.01 3.15
C ILE A 183 7.25 -21.46 2.64
N LYS A 184 6.65 -21.65 1.46
CA LYS A 184 6.50 -22.99 0.86
C LYS A 184 7.84 -23.66 0.55
N ALA A 185 8.80 -22.92 0.00
CA ALA A 185 10.12 -23.46 -0.30
C ALA A 185 10.84 -23.94 0.97
N VAL A 186 10.71 -23.18 2.05
CA VAL A 186 11.27 -23.51 3.37
C VAL A 186 10.60 -24.76 3.95
N GLU A 187 9.27 -24.82 3.97
CA GLU A 187 8.51 -25.99 4.46
C GLU A 187 8.87 -27.28 3.67
N HIS A 188 8.92 -27.20 2.34
CA HIS A 188 9.37 -28.33 1.51
C HIS A 188 10.82 -28.75 1.81
N GLY A 189 11.70 -27.80 2.10
CA GLY A 189 13.07 -28.06 2.52
C GLY A 189 13.14 -28.91 3.80
N PHE A 190 12.32 -28.59 4.81
CA PHE A 190 12.26 -29.35 6.05
C PHE A 190 11.72 -30.77 5.86
N VAL A 191 10.68 -30.95 5.04
CA VAL A 191 10.15 -32.27 4.71
C VAL A 191 11.24 -33.15 4.10
N ARG A 192 12.03 -32.62 3.14
CA ARG A 192 13.14 -33.36 2.52
C ARG A 192 14.23 -33.72 3.52
N VAL A 193 14.63 -32.80 4.41
CA VAL A 193 15.67 -33.06 5.43
C VAL A 193 15.19 -34.08 6.47
N GLY A 194 13.93 -34.03 6.88
CA GLY A 194 13.31 -35.01 7.77
C GLY A 194 13.31 -36.43 7.16
N GLN A 195 13.00 -36.54 5.88
CA GLN A 195 13.08 -37.81 5.13
C GLN A 195 14.52 -38.34 5.02
N HIS A 196 15.52 -37.47 4.91
CA HIS A 196 16.94 -37.89 4.85
C HIS A 196 17.49 -38.34 6.21
N LYS A 197 16.95 -37.85 7.34
CA LYS A 197 17.34 -38.33 8.68
C LYS A 197 16.83 -39.74 9.00
N ILE A 198 15.79 -40.23 8.33
CA ILE A 198 15.21 -41.57 8.56
C ILE A 198 15.93 -42.68 7.77
N ASN A 199 16.81 -42.33 6.81
CA ASN A 199 17.57 -43.32 6.03
C ASN A 199 18.98 -43.62 6.56
N ARG A 200 19.40 -43.03 7.69
CA ARG A 200 20.53 -43.59 8.46
C ARG A 200 19.99 -44.74 9.31
N ARG A 201 19.83 -45.92 8.67
CA ARG A 201 19.95 -47.18 9.40
C ARG A 201 21.29 -47.12 10.13
N ILE A 202 21.23 -47.10 11.46
CA ILE A 202 22.34 -47.55 12.27
C ILE A 202 22.59 -48.98 11.79
N ASN A 203 23.72 -49.20 11.12
CA ASN A 203 24.20 -50.56 10.93
C ASN A 203 24.61 -51.02 12.34
N ASP A 204 23.70 -51.70 13.03
CA ASP A 204 23.96 -52.48 14.23
C ASP A 204 24.77 -53.74 13.87
N ASP A 205 25.92 -53.57 13.24
CA ASP A 205 26.93 -54.62 13.05
C ASP A 205 28.32 -53.97 13.02
N LEU A 206 28.90 -53.81 14.20
CA LEU A 206 30.34 -53.62 14.44
C LEU A 206 30.73 -54.23 15.78
#